data_AF-A0A8J6VU87-F1
#
_entry.id   AF-A0A8J6VU87-F1
#
_cell.length_a   1.000
_cell.length_b   1.000
_cell.length_c   1.000
_cell.angle_alpha   90.00
_cell.angle_beta   90.00
_cell.angle_gamma   90.00
#
_symmetry.space_group_name_H-M   'P 1'
#
loop_
_entity.id
_entity.type
_entity.pdbx_description
1 polymer ?
#
loop_
_entity_poly.entity_id
_entity_poly.type
_entity_poly.pdbx_seq_one_letter_code
_entity_poly.pdbx_strand_id
1 'polypeptide(L)'
;MKRSIQCPSCLTPLGTLNYDSIPQLRCTSCQRKYGVVYGKLSQRSSMREVLLYLTAKLPRFYKRHYEFRIITPSRSLQVLKFSVPGAEDGIPVRRGDMISLLYTTQGYVLKKLIAITNHTTGSDYLLPSPVPSPGYLVATRGTVSATVFLSLLLTGANIFLLSMLSAASLLLYAKLAHTAQLTSPPLQMNVQEESRLLADQKLLTQKYSLEQRLGELKHESAANQALISQLDSLKRKMLQFDDKLYANRIRRTTSAVGILSKQMSNNQRLVSEYSRMIKMIEIEVETAQIADQLPDAENFTKTILRKLAELKHVEEYNQNLRFQLEANEEVRRMQA
;
A
#
# COMPACT_ATOMS: atom_id res chain seq x y z
N MET A 1 10.41 -5.00 25.03
CA MET A 1 9.12 -4.36 25.40
C MET A 1 8.51 -3.74 24.13
N LYS A 2 7.36 -4.22 23.65
CA LYS A 2 6.65 -3.63 22.50
C LYS A 2 5.88 -2.40 23.00
N ARG A 3 6.38 -1.19 22.74
CA ARG A 3 5.61 0.04 23.02
C ARG A 3 4.67 0.36 21.86
N SER A 4 3.42 0.67 22.19
CA SER A 4 2.40 1.16 21.26
C SER A 4 2.68 2.60 20.86
N ILE A 5 2.50 2.94 19.58
CA ILE A 5 2.60 4.33 19.10
C ILE A 5 1.50 5.16 19.77
N GLN A 6 1.81 6.33 20.30
CA GLN A 6 0.79 7.22 20.87
C GLN A 6 0.17 8.12 19.80
N CYS A 7 -1.13 8.41 19.94
CA CYS A 7 -1.79 9.38 19.08
C CYS A 7 -1.30 10.79 19.41
N PRO A 8 -0.74 11.56 18.46
CA PRO A 8 -0.24 12.91 18.73
C PRO A 8 -1.35 13.92 19.06
N SER A 9 -2.62 13.56 18.87
CA SER A 9 -3.77 14.46 19.09
C SER A 9 -4.52 14.22 20.39
N CYS A 10 -4.49 13.00 20.93
CA CYS A 10 -5.23 12.64 22.16
C CYS A 10 -4.39 11.78 23.12
N LEU A 11 -3.12 11.53 22.81
CA LEU A 11 -2.15 10.77 23.59
C LEU A 11 -2.54 9.32 23.91
N THR A 12 -3.69 8.85 23.43
CA THR A 12 -4.10 7.45 23.56
C THR A 12 -3.26 6.54 22.66
N PRO A 13 -2.93 5.32 23.10
CA PRO A 13 -2.18 4.37 22.28
C PRO A 13 -2.96 4.01 21.01
N LEU A 14 -2.37 4.28 19.85
CA LEU A 14 -2.73 3.65 18.59
C LEU A 14 -2.30 2.19 18.74
N GLY A 15 -3.24 1.25 18.57
CA GLY A 15 -3.08 -0.17 18.95
C GLY A 15 -1.82 -0.88 18.45
N THR A 16 -1.67 -2.15 18.82
CA THR A 16 -0.50 -2.97 18.44
C THR A 16 -0.34 -3.05 16.92
N LEU A 17 0.79 -2.54 16.42
CA LEU A 17 1.17 -2.62 15.01
C LEU A 17 1.21 -4.09 14.57
N ASN A 18 0.34 -4.47 13.63
CA ASN A 18 0.55 -5.68 12.85
C ASN A 18 1.52 -5.33 11.73
N TYR A 19 2.74 -5.88 11.84
CA TYR A 19 3.93 -5.43 11.13
C TYR A 19 3.93 -5.76 9.61
N ASP A 20 2.93 -6.48 9.11
CA ASP A 20 2.98 -7.13 7.79
C ASP A 20 1.97 -6.63 6.74
N SER A 21 0.96 -5.79 7.07
CA SER A 21 -0.13 -5.63 6.08
C SER A 21 -0.93 -4.32 6.04
N ILE A 22 -0.78 -3.36 6.96
CA ILE A 22 -1.61 -2.15 6.91
C ILE A 22 -0.80 -0.86 7.14
N PRO A 23 -0.58 -0.03 6.10
CA PRO A 23 0.14 1.24 6.22
C PRO A 23 -0.71 2.35 6.87
N GLN A 24 -1.92 2.05 7.37
CA GLN A 24 -2.87 3.01 7.91
C GLN A 24 -3.39 2.60 9.29
N LEU A 25 -3.25 3.49 10.26
CA LEU A 25 -3.82 3.37 11.60
C LEU A 25 -4.95 4.38 11.78
N ARG A 26 -6.04 3.95 12.40
CA ARG A 26 -7.13 4.84 12.83
C ARG A 26 -7.12 4.93 14.35
N CYS A 27 -7.08 6.15 14.88
CA CYS A 27 -7.22 6.34 16.32
C CYS A 27 -8.65 6.05 16.76
N THR A 28 -8.83 5.23 17.79
CA THR A 28 -10.14 4.90 18.36
C THR A 28 -10.79 6.11 19.04
N SER A 29 -9.99 6.95 19.72
CA SER A 29 -10.48 8.10 20.48
C SER A 29 -10.79 9.31 19.60
N CYS A 30 -9.88 9.70 18.70
CA CYS A 30 -10.04 10.92 17.89
C CYS A 30 -10.44 10.66 16.44
N GLN A 31 -10.61 9.40 16.04
CA GLN A 31 -11.05 8.96 14.70
C GLN A 31 -10.15 9.42 13.53
N ARG A 32 -8.99 10.02 13.80
CA ARG A 32 -8.02 10.45 12.79
C ARG A 32 -7.30 9.24 12.19
N LYS A 33 -7.08 9.31 10.88
CA LYS A 33 -6.29 8.35 10.10
C LYS A 33 -4.84 8.82 10.01
N TYR A 34 -3.93 7.90 10.25
CA TYR A 34 -2.50 8.11 10.21
C TYR A 34 -1.84 7.04 9.34
N GLY A 35 -0.78 7.40 8.64
CA GLY A 35 0.06 6.48 7.91
C GLY A 35 1.25 6.08 8.76
N VAL A 36 1.70 4.84 8.70
CA VAL A 36 2.89 4.40 9.46
C VAL A 36 3.91 3.74 8.55
N VAL A 37 5.15 4.19 8.70
CA VAL A 37 6.33 3.52 8.17
C VAL A 37 7.14 2.96 9.35
N TYR A 38 7.42 1.66 9.31
CA TYR A 38 8.18 0.96 10.35
C TYR A 38 9.38 0.24 9.73
N GLY A 39 10.53 0.33 10.40
CA GLY A 39 11.69 -0.45 10.02
C GLY A 39 12.96 -0.05 10.76
N LYS A 40 14.07 -0.66 10.33
CA LYS A 40 15.41 -0.42 10.88
C LYS A 40 16.08 0.74 10.15
N LEU A 41 16.58 1.72 10.88
CA LEU A 41 17.30 2.86 10.29
C LEU A 41 18.68 2.41 9.80
N SER A 42 18.87 2.37 8.48
CA SER A 42 20.13 1.99 7.82
C SER A 42 21.10 3.17 7.72
N GLN A 43 20.60 4.35 7.38
CA GLN A 43 21.41 5.56 7.20
C GLN A 43 20.61 6.81 7.58
N ARG A 44 21.33 7.81 8.11
CA ARG A 44 20.83 9.13 8.46
C ARG A 44 21.77 10.17 7.88
N SER A 45 21.24 11.16 7.17
CA SER A 45 21.95 12.40 6.89
C SER A 45 21.12 13.60 7.36
N SER A 46 21.80 14.68 7.73
CA SER A 46 21.15 15.94 8.01
C SER A 46 21.97 17.09 7.41
N MET A 47 21.28 18.09 6.87
CA MET A 47 21.89 19.27 6.27
C MET A 47 21.19 20.53 6.78
N ARG A 48 21.96 21.52 7.21
CA ARG A 48 21.43 22.81 7.68
C ARG A 48 21.38 23.81 6.54
N GLU A 49 20.24 24.47 6.39
CA GLU A 49 19.98 25.57 5.48
C GLU A 49 19.64 26.84 6.29
N VAL A 50 20.17 27.98 5.87
CA VAL A 50 19.83 29.28 6.46
C VAL A 50 18.69 29.89 5.65
N LEU A 51 17.52 30.08 6.27
CA LEU A 51 16.34 30.61 5.58
C LEU A 51 16.41 32.12 5.40
N LEU A 52 17.01 32.84 6.36
CA LEU A 52 17.14 34.29 6.33
C LEU A 52 18.47 34.74 6.96
N TYR A 53 19.22 35.53 6.19
CA TYR A 53 20.33 36.33 6.69
C TYR A 53 19.80 37.71 7.05
N LEU A 54 19.46 37.89 8.32
CA LEU A 54 19.36 39.23 8.89
C LEU A 54 20.75 39.62 9.44
N THR A 55 21.02 40.92 9.52
CA THR A 55 22.32 41.50 9.95
C THR A 55 22.86 40.84 11.23
N ALA A 56 24.16 40.97 11.51
CA ALA A 56 24.87 40.22 12.56
C ALA A 56 24.28 40.28 13.99
N LYS A 57 23.35 41.21 14.27
CA LYS A 57 22.69 41.39 15.57
C LYS A 57 21.26 40.80 15.66
N LEU A 58 20.71 40.26 14.57
CA LEU A 58 19.33 39.74 14.51
C LEU A 58 19.29 38.20 14.52
N PRO A 59 18.21 37.58 15.02
CA PRO A 59 18.07 36.13 15.08
C PRO A 59 18.06 35.52 13.67
N ARG A 60 18.90 34.51 13.47
CA ARG A 60 18.98 33.75 12.22
C ARG A 60 17.97 32.61 12.25
N PHE A 61 17.20 32.46 11.17
CA PHE A 61 16.27 31.35 11.02
C PHE A 61 16.94 30.22 10.25
N TYR A 62 16.89 29.02 10.82
CA TYR A 62 17.49 27.82 10.26
C TYR A 62 16.41 26.79 9.95
N LYS A 63 16.63 26.06 8.85
CA LYS A 63 15.89 24.87 8.47
C LYS A 63 16.88 23.73 8.35
N ARG A 64 16.56 22.58 8.93
CA ARG A 64 17.40 21.39 8.83
C ARG A 64 16.68 20.34 8.01
N HIS A 65 17.30 19.89 6.95
CA HIS A 65 16.84 18.79 6.11
C HIS A 65 17.39 17.48 6.66
N TYR A 66 16.57 16.44 6.63
CA TYR A 66 16.87 15.10 7.07
C TYR A 66 16.58 14.12 5.92
N GLU A 67 17.48 13.16 5.72
CA GLU A 67 17.24 11.99 4.88
C GLU A 67 17.47 10.74 5.72
N PHE A 68 16.40 9.97 5.91
CA PHE A 68 16.43 8.68 6.61
C PHE A 68 16.28 7.56 5.59
N ARG A 69 17.14 6.56 5.66
CA ARG A 69 17.01 5.32 4.88
C ARG A 69 16.62 4.20 5.81
N ILE A 70 15.43 3.65 5.61
CA ILE A 70 14.81 2.67 6.50
C ILE A 70 14.64 1.36 5.76
N ILE A 71 15.10 0.27 6.37
CA ILE A 71 14.86 -1.08 5.89
C ILE A 71 13.61 -1.61 6.59
N THR A 72 12.54 -1.81 5.83
CA THR A 72 11.28 -2.35 6.34
C THR A 72 11.40 -3.84 6.67
N PRO A 73 10.47 -4.43 7.45
CA PRO A 73 10.43 -5.88 7.68
C PRO A 73 10.34 -6.70 6.39
N SER A 74 9.70 -6.16 5.35
CA SER A 74 9.64 -6.75 4.00
C SER A 74 10.94 -6.60 3.20
N ARG A 75 12.03 -6.16 3.85
CA ARG A 75 13.37 -5.94 3.26
C ARG A 75 13.43 -4.87 2.17
N SER A 76 12.42 -4.01 2.05
CA SER A 76 12.48 -2.85 1.15
C SER A 76 13.20 -1.67 1.80
N LEU A 77 14.02 -0.96 1.01
CA LEU A 77 14.69 0.27 1.43
C LEU A 77 13.80 1.48 1.11
N GLN A 78 13.36 2.20 2.13
CA GLN A 78 12.61 3.45 1.97
C GLN A 78 13.48 4.65 2.31
N VAL A 79 13.56 5.61 1.39
CA VAL A 79 14.26 6.88 1.59
C VAL A 79 13.24 7.97 1.93
N LEU A 80 13.41 8.59 3.09
CA LEU A 80 12.48 9.55 3.66
C LEU A 80 13.17 10.89 3.85
N LYS A 81 12.72 11.89 3.10
CA LYS A 81 13.24 13.25 3.16
C LYS A 81 12.23 14.13 3.88
N PHE A 82 12.68 14.85 4.90
CA PHE A 82 11.84 15.82 5.60
C PHE A 82 12.69 16.95 6.17
N SER A 83 12.06 18.07 6.49
CA SER A 83 12.76 19.21 7.10
C SER A 83 12.21 19.47 8.50
N VAL A 84 12.99 20.13 9.36
CA VAL A 84 12.64 20.58 10.72
C VAL A 84 13.12 22.03 10.94
N PRO A 85 12.33 22.93 11.55
CA PRO A 85 12.82 24.26 11.91
C PRO A 85 13.82 24.15 13.07
N GLY A 86 14.94 24.87 12.96
CA GLY A 86 15.99 24.87 13.97
C GLY A 86 17.37 24.56 13.41
N ALA A 87 18.40 25.02 14.12
CA ALA A 87 19.79 24.76 13.78
C ALA A 87 20.27 23.41 14.34
N GLU A 88 19.76 23.02 15.51
CA GLU A 88 20.24 21.89 16.29
C GLU A 88 19.72 20.55 15.78
N ASP A 89 20.53 19.51 15.95
CA ASP A 89 20.15 18.15 15.57
C ASP A 89 19.33 17.47 16.67
N GLY A 90 18.04 17.80 16.74
CA GLY A 90 17.18 17.40 17.86
C GLY A 90 16.62 15.97 17.80
N ILE A 91 16.82 15.20 16.73
CA ILE A 91 16.16 13.90 16.55
C ILE A 91 17.01 12.77 17.17
N PRO A 92 16.52 12.08 18.22
CA PRO A 92 17.27 11.06 18.96
C PRO A 92 17.20 9.68 18.28
N VAL A 93 17.72 9.57 17.06
CA VAL A 93 17.76 8.29 16.30
C VAL A 93 19.17 7.96 15.81
N ARG A 94 19.61 6.73 16.02
CA ARG A 94 20.93 6.23 15.63
C ARG A 94 20.83 5.17 14.55
N ARG A 95 21.91 4.99 13.78
CA ARG A 95 22.00 3.91 12.80
C ARG A 95 21.81 2.56 13.51
N GLY A 96 20.92 1.74 12.98
CA GLY A 96 20.55 0.45 13.55
C GLY A 96 19.31 0.49 14.43
N ASP A 97 18.79 1.67 14.79
CA ASP A 97 17.61 1.78 15.63
C ASP A 97 16.33 1.36 14.89
N MET A 98 15.40 0.77 15.63
CA MET A 98 14.07 0.45 15.14
C MET A 98 13.19 1.69 15.32
N ILE A 99 12.68 2.24 14.22
CA ILE A 99 11.93 3.49 14.24
C ILE A 99 10.54 3.32 13.63
N SER A 100 9.59 4.10 14.12
CA SER A 100 8.28 4.31 13.51
C SER A 100 8.08 5.76 13.16
N LEU A 101 7.63 6.01 11.95
CA LEU A 101 7.33 7.33 11.44
C LEU A 101 5.84 7.43 11.18
N LEU A 102 5.22 8.42 11.81
CA LEU A 102 3.78 8.67 11.73
C LEU A 102 3.50 9.81 10.76
N TYR A 103 2.66 9.56 9.77
CA TYR A 103 2.26 10.52 8.73
C TYR A 103 0.77 10.85 8.81
N THR A 104 0.39 12.03 8.33
CA THR A 104 -1.00 12.29 7.93
C THR A 104 -1.28 11.62 6.59
N THR A 105 -2.49 11.09 6.42
CA THR A 105 -2.94 10.45 5.18
C THR A 105 -4.04 11.27 4.53
N GLN A 106 -4.01 11.39 3.19
CA GLN A 106 -5.18 11.77 2.40
C GLN A 106 -5.48 10.65 1.40
N GLY A 107 -6.52 9.87 1.67
CA GLY A 107 -6.75 8.61 0.95
C GLY A 107 -5.61 7.63 1.23
N TYR A 108 -4.91 7.19 0.17
CA TYR A 108 -3.77 6.26 0.25
C TYR A 108 -2.41 6.96 0.27
N VAL A 109 -2.36 8.28 0.12
CA VAL A 109 -1.11 9.05 0.02
C VAL A 109 -0.66 9.56 1.39
N LEU A 110 0.59 9.28 1.75
CA LEU A 110 1.28 9.85 2.91
C LEU A 110 1.66 11.30 2.61
N LYS A 111 1.19 12.26 3.43
CA LYS A 111 1.37 13.69 3.16
C LYS A 111 2.41 14.36 4.05
N LYS A 112 2.25 14.27 5.37
CA LYS A 112 3.05 15.05 6.31
C LYS A 112 3.51 14.22 7.48
N LEU A 113 4.82 14.21 7.75
CA LEU A 113 5.38 13.59 8.95
C LEU A 113 4.94 14.36 10.21
N ILE A 114 4.46 13.64 11.22
CA ILE A 114 3.93 14.18 12.48
C ILE A 114 4.82 13.80 13.65
N ALA A 115 5.22 12.53 13.73
CA ALA A 115 5.97 12.02 14.87
C ALA A 115 6.96 10.94 14.44
N ILE A 116 8.06 10.84 15.19
CA ILE A 116 9.10 9.84 15.07
C ILE A 116 9.22 9.14 16.41
N THR A 117 8.98 7.84 16.46
CA THR A 117 9.13 7.03 17.67
C THR A 117 10.33 6.12 17.50
N ASN A 118 11.29 6.20 18.41
CA ASN A 118 12.41 5.27 18.48
C ASN A 118 12.07 4.13 19.45
N HIS A 119 11.93 2.92 18.93
CA HIS A 119 11.63 1.73 19.72
C HIS A 119 12.86 1.15 20.43
N THR A 120 14.07 1.49 19.99
CA THR A 120 15.32 1.05 20.63
C THR A 120 15.61 1.85 21.89
N THR A 121 15.51 3.18 21.81
CA THR A 121 15.77 4.09 22.96
C THR A 121 14.52 4.41 23.77
N GLY A 122 13.33 4.15 23.21
CA GLY A 122 12.05 4.51 23.82
C GLY A 122 11.74 6.02 23.78
N SER A 123 12.48 6.79 22.98
CA SER A 123 12.27 8.23 22.84
C SER A 123 11.29 8.55 21.72
N ASP A 124 10.30 9.38 22.03
CA ASP A 124 9.35 9.94 21.07
C ASP A 124 9.76 11.36 20.71
N TYR A 125 9.82 11.65 19.42
CA TYR A 125 10.07 12.97 18.87
C TYR A 125 8.85 13.43 18.09
N LEU A 126 8.11 14.37 18.65
CA LEU A 126 6.99 15.02 17.99
C LEU A 126 7.52 16.17 17.13
N LEU A 127 7.20 16.19 15.84
CA LEU A 127 7.58 17.32 15.00
C LEU A 127 6.79 18.56 15.47
N PRO A 128 7.45 19.69 15.73
CA PRO A 128 6.76 20.92 16.10
C PRO A 128 5.81 21.30 14.98
N SER A 129 4.52 21.57 15.22
CA SER A 129 3.63 22.01 14.15
C SER A 129 4.03 23.41 13.68
N PRO A 130 4.25 23.66 12.37
CA PRO A 130 4.65 24.98 11.88
C PRO A 130 3.47 25.95 11.80
N VAL A 131 2.25 25.44 11.96
CA VAL A 131 1.03 26.25 12.00
C VAL A 131 0.74 26.47 13.48
N PRO A 132 0.85 27.71 13.98
CA PRO A 132 0.33 28.02 15.29
C PRO A 132 -1.14 27.63 15.32
N SER A 133 -1.64 27.14 16.46
CA SER A 133 -3.06 26.83 16.60
C SER A 133 -3.91 28.00 16.10
N PRO A 134 -5.13 27.77 15.56
CA PRO A 134 -5.99 28.85 15.10
C PRO A 134 -6.17 29.95 16.17
N GLY A 135 -6.14 29.58 17.46
CA GLY A 135 -6.12 30.52 18.59
C GLY A 135 -4.88 31.41 18.65
N TYR A 136 -3.68 30.89 18.38
CA TYR A 136 -2.45 31.68 18.32
C TYR A 136 -2.41 32.61 17.09
N LEU A 137 -2.98 32.19 15.96
CA LEU A 137 -3.13 33.05 14.78
C LEU A 137 -4.11 34.21 15.03
N VAL A 138 -5.20 33.96 15.76
CA VAL A 138 -6.14 35.01 16.18
C VAL A 138 -5.48 35.94 17.20
N ALA A 139 -4.73 35.39 18.16
CA ALA A 139 -4.02 36.19 19.16
C ALA A 139 -2.93 37.08 18.52
N THR A 140 -2.12 36.53 17.61
CA THR A 140 -1.06 37.30 16.92
C THR A 140 -1.64 38.36 15.98
N ARG A 141 -2.74 38.07 15.28
CA ARG A 141 -3.47 39.09 14.50
C ARG A 141 -4.03 40.19 15.38
N GLY A 142 -4.60 39.83 16.53
CA GLY A 142 -5.12 40.77 17.51
C GLY A 142 -4.04 41.65 18.15
N THR A 143 -2.86 41.08 18.47
CA THR A 143 -1.74 41.86 19.00
C THR A 143 -1.12 42.77 17.96
N VAL A 144 -0.95 42.30 16.72
CA VAL A 144 -0.40 43.13 15.64
C VAL A 144 -1.37 44.27 15.32
N SER A 145 -2.68 44.00 15.21
CA SER A 145 -3.67 45.06 14.98
C SER A 145 -3.73 46.05 16.15
N ALA A 146 -3.67 45.58 17.40
CA ALA A 146 -3.65 46.44 18.58
C ALA A 146 -2.38 47.31 18.62
N THR A 147 -1.20 46.77 18.31
CA THR A 147 0.05 47.55 18.27
C THR A 147 0.07 48.59 17.13
N VAL A 148 -0.49 48.26 15.97
CA VAL A 148 -0.67 49.21 14.85
C VAL A 148 -1.67 50.31 15.25
N PHE A 149 -2.77 49.95 15.92
CA PHE A 149 -3.78 50.91 16.35
C PHE A 149 -3.26 51.84 17.48
N LEU A 150 -2.52 51.27 18.43
CA LEU A 150 -1.91 52.02 19.54
C LEU A 150 -0.81 52.96 19.04
N SER A 151 0.02 52.51 18.09
CA SER A 151 1.04 53.38 17.46
C SER A 151 0.42 54.49 16.61
N LEU A 152 -0.72 54.23 15.96
CA LEU A 152 -1.51 55.23 15.23
C LEU A 152 -2.02 56.35 16.15
N LEU A 153 -2.50 55.99 17.34
CA LEU A 153 -2.99 56.94 18.36
C LEU A 153 -1.86 57.78 18.97
N LEU A 154 -0.66 57.22 19.12
CA LEU A 154 0.46 57.87 19.82
C LEU A 154 1.32 58.77 18.92
N THR A 155 1.41 58.52 17.61
CA THR A 155 2.42 59.19 16.76
C THR A 155 1.86 60.04 15.62
N GLY A 156 0.55 60.04 15.36
CA GLY A 156 -0.05 60.81 14.26
C GLY A 156 0.53 60.46 12.88
N ALA A 157 1.13 59.27 12.76
CA ALA A 157 1.91 58.87 11.61
C ALA A 157 1.04 58.63 10.37
N ASN A 158 1.64 58.91 9.21
CA ASN A 158 0.97 58.88 7.91
C ASN A 158 0.41 57.47 7.62
N ILE A 159 -0.93 57.37 7.48
CA ILE A 159 -1.69 56.11 7.37
C ILE A 159 -1.14 55.21 6.24
N PHE A 160 -0.63 55.84 5.17
CA PHE A 160 -0.09 55.15 4.00
C PHE A 160 1.26 54.45 4.26
N LEU A 161 2.11 55.01 5.12
CA LEU A 161 3.40 54.40 5.49
C LEU A 161 3.21 53.25 6.49
N LEU A 162 2.31 53.41 7.45
CA LEU A 162 1.96 52.33 8.39
C LEU A 162 1.28 51.16 7.68
N SER A 163 0.39 51.43 6.72
CA SER A 163 -0.26 50.36 5.95
C SER A 163 0.75 49.58 5.12
N MET A 164 1.70 50.27 4.47
CA MET A 164 2.79 49.63 3.71
C MET A 164 3.72 48.79 4.60
N LEU A 165 4.12 49.29 5.77
CA LEU A 165 4.94 48.52 6.72
C LEU A 165 4.18 47.32 7.29
N SER A 166 2.88 47.48 7.58
CA SER A 166 2.04 46.37 8.04
C SER A 166 1.87 45.29 6.96
N ALA A 167 1.63 45.70 5.71
CA ALA A 167 1.54 44.79 4.57
C ALA A 167 2.88 44.08 4.33
N ALA A 168 4.00 44.81 4.38
CA ALA A 168 5.34 44.24 4.28
C ALA A 168 5.61 43.23 5.40
N SER A 169 5.22 43.53 6.65
CA SER A 169 5.39 42.62 7.78
C SER A 169 4.52 41.36 7.65
N LEU A 170 3.29 41.48 7.16
CA LEU A 170 2.39 40.36 6.88
C LEU A 170 2.91 39.49 5.73
N LEU A 171 3.45 40.10 4.68
CA LEU A 171 4.08 39.38 3.57
C LEU A 171 5.37 38.68 4.00
N LEU A 172 6.19 39.34 4.83
CA LEU A 172 7.39 38.74 5.40
C LEU A 172 7.03 37.55 6.30
N TYR A 173 5.99 37.71 7.13
CA TYR A 173 5.46 36.65 7.99
C TYR A 173 4.84 35.51 7.17
N ALA A 174 4.08 35.80 6.12
CA ALA A 174 3.50 34.80 5.23
C ALA A 174 4.59 34.02 4.49
N LYS A 175 5.63 34.70 4.00
CA LYS A 175 6.79 34.07 3.36
C LYS A 175 7.56 33.21 4.36
N LEU A 176 7.80 33.70 5.58
CA LEU A 176 8.41 32.96 6.68
C LEU A 176 7.58 31.73 7.08
N ALA A 177 6.28 31.87 7.23
CA ALA A 177 5.39 30.77 7.55
C ALA A 177 5.34 29.73 6.43
N HIS A 178 5.35 30.16 5.17
CA HIS A 178 5.39 29.28 4.00
C HIS A 178 6.73 28.56 3.86
N THR A 179 7.86 29.20 4.16
CA THR A 179 9.19 28.55 4.09
C THR A 179 9.52 27.68 5.30
N ALA A 180 8.99 28.06 6.48
CA ALA A 180 9.02 27.29 7.71
C ALA A 180 7.96 26.18 7.76
N GLN A 181 7.05 26.09 6.76
CA GLN A 181 6.23 24.90 6.61
C GLN A 181 7.16 23.70 6.49
N LEU A 182 7.05 22.85 7.50
CA LEU A 182 7.52 21.48 7.57
C LEU A 182 6.85 20.67 6.47
N THR A 183 7.27 20.91 5.26
CA THR A 183 7.05 19.98 4.17
C THR A 183 8.12 18.92 4.35
N SER A 184 7.71 17.73 4.81
CA SER A 184 8.21 16.57 4.08
C SER A 184 7.88 16.87 2.62
N PRO A 185 8.85 16.97 1.68
CA PRO A 185 8.49 16.80 0.29
C PRO A 185 7.51 15.61 0.25
N PRO A 186 6.42 15.67 -0.55
CA PRO A 186 5.69 14.44 -0.84
C PRO A 186 6.75 13.40 -1.18
N LEU A 187 6.57 12.15 -0.73
CA LEU A 187 7.41 11.05 -1.18
C LEU A 187 7.39 11.12 -2.72
N GLN A 188 8.36 11.83 -3.30
CA GLN A 188 8.56 11.90 -4.72
C GLN A 188 9.27 10.59 -4.99
N MET A 189 8.45 9.54 -4.99
CA MET A 189 8.74 8.39 -5.82
C MET A 189 8.99 8.97 -7.20
N ASN A 190 10.13 8.63 -7.78
CA ASN A 190 10.40 9.00 -9.15
C ASN A 190 9.18 8.54 -9.99
N VAL A 191 8.68 9.33 -10.95
CA VAL A 191 7.52 8.93 -11.78
C VAL A 191 7.75 7.55 -12.40
N GLN A 192 9.02 7.23 -12.66
CA GLN A 192 9.50 5.92 -13.10
C GLN A 192 9.44 4.84 -12.01
N GLU A 193 9.66 5.17 -10.74
CA GLU A 193 9.49 4.23 -9.61
C GLU A 193 8.02 4.00 -9.27
N GLU A 194 7.17 5.01 -9.40
CA GLU A 194 5.72 4.87 -9.22
C GLU A 194 5.14 3.95 -10.31
N SER A 195 5.49 4.16 -11.57
CA SER A 195 5.07 3.28 -12.66
C SER A 195 5.63 1.86 -12.52
N ARG A 196 6.87 1.70 -12.03
CA ARG A 196 7.47 0.41 -11.67
C ARG A 196 6.67 -0.31 -10.58
N LEU A 197 6.42 0.34 -9.45
CA LEU A 197 5.67 -0.27 -8.35
C LEU A 197 4.22 -0.61 -8.75
N LEU A 198 3.59 0.21 -9.57
CA LEU A 198 2.25 -0.08 -10.09
C LEU A 198 2.26 -1.28 -11.04
N ALA A 199 3.28 -1.42 -11.88
CA ALA A 199 3.45 -2.58 -12.76
C ALA A 199 3.69 -3.87 -11.94
N ASP A 200 4.58 -3.81 -10.94
CA ASP A 200 4.85 -4.94 -10.03
C ASP A 200 3.60 -5.33 -9.25
N GLN A 201 2.88 -4.35 -8.70
CA GLN A 201 1.64 -4.59 -7.97
C GLN A 201 0.60 -5.24 -8.88
N LYS A 202 0.52 -4.83 -10.16
CA LYS A 202 -0.37 -5.45 -11.13
C LYS A 202 0.03 -6.91 -11.40
N LEU A 203 1.31 -7.21 -11.58
CA LEU A 203 1.81 -8.58 -11.76
C LEU A 203 1.54 -9.45 -10.52
N LEU A 204 1.77 -8.93 -9.32
CA LEU A 204 1.48 -9.64 -8.06
C LEU A 204 -0.02 -9.89 -7.87
N THR A 205 -0.86 -8.93 -8.25
CA THR A 205 -2.33 -9.12 -8.23
C THR A 205 -2.76 -10.22 -9.21
N GLN A 206 -2.15 -10.28 -10.40
CA GLN A 206 -2.38 -11.37 -11.35
C GLN A 206 -1.90 -12.71 -10.79
N LYS A 207 -0.71 -12.76 -10.18
CA LYS A 207 -0.20 -13.97 -9.52
C LYS A 207 -1.17 -14.52 -8.49
N TYR A 208 -1.67 -13.67 -7.58
CA TYR A 208 -2.62 -14.08 -6.56
C TYR A 208 -3.92 -14.65 -7.15
N SER A 209 -4.45 -14.00 -8.19
CA SER A 209 -5.62 -14.50 -8.92
C SER A 209 -5.38 -15.89 -9.53
N LEU A 210 -4.20 -16.11 -10.12
CA LEU A 210 -3.83 -17.41 -10.69
C LEU A 210 -3.64 -18.48 -9.62
N GLU A 211 -3.06 -18.14 -8.47
CA GLU A 211 -2.91 -19.06 -7.34
C GLU A 211 -4.26 -19.52 -6.81
N GLN A 212 -5.21 -18.58 -6.65
CA GLN A 212 -6.58 -18.90 -6.26
C GLN A 212 -7.22 -19.83 -7.29
N ARG A 213 -7.12 -19.50 -8.58
CA ARG A 213 -7.73 -20.30 -9.65
C ARG A 213 -7.12 -21.70 -9.75
N LEU A 214 -5.83 -21.84 -9.48
CA LEU A 214 -5.13 -23.12 -9.43
C LEU A 214 -5.64 -23.97 -8.25
N GLY A 215 -5.92 -23.36 -7.11
CA GLY A 215 -6.60 -24.00 -5.98
C GLY A 215 -7.98 -24.54 -6.35
N GLU A 216 -8.79 -23.73 -7.03
CA GLU A 216 -10.12 -24.12 -7.52
C GLU A 216 -10.05 -25.29 -8.50
N LEU A 217 -9.17 -25.23 -9.51
CA LEU A 217 -9.02 -26.30 -10.51
C LEU A 217 -8.56 -27.63 -9.89
N LYS A 218 -7.70 -27.59 -8.86
CA LYS A 218 -7.30 -28.79 -8.11
C LYS A 218 -8.48 -29.37 -7.35
N HIS A 219 -9.29 -28.54 -6.71
CA HIS A 219 -10.48 -28.97 -6.00
C HIS A 219 -11.53 -29.57 -6.96
N GLU A 220 -11.80 -28.92 -8.09
CA GLU A 220 -12.67 -29.44 -9.15
C GLU A 220 -12.19 -30.79 -9.69
N SER A 221 -10.88 -30.94 -9.93
CA SER A 221 -10.30 -32.20 -10.40
C SER A 221 -10.50 -33.34 -9.39
N ALA A 222 -10.30 -33.07 -8.09
CA ALA A 222 -10.54 -34.04 -7.03
C ALA A 222 -12.03 -34.44 -6.92
N ALA A 223 -12.94 -33.46 -7.03
CA ALA A 223 -14.38 -33.71 -7.03
C ALA A 223 -14.82 -34.55 -8.24
N ASN A 224 -14.31 -34.22 -9.43
CA ASN A 224 -14.57 -34.97 -10.65
C ASN A 224 -14.05 -36.41 -10.55
N GLN A 225 -12.85 -36.62 -9.99
CA GLN A 225 -12.30 -37.96 -9.78
C GLN A 225 -13.17 -38.80 -8.83
N ALA A 226 -13.67 -38.19 -7.75
CA ALA A 226 -14.58 -38.85 -6.82
C ALA A 226 -15.89 -39.24 -7.53
N LEU A 227 -16.48 -38.33 -8.31
CA LEU A 227 -17.71 -38.58 -9.05
C LEU A 227 -17.55 -39.68 -10.11
N ILE A 228 -16.43 -39.68 -10.86
CA ILE A 228 -16.11 -40.76 -11.80
C ILE A 228 -16.09 -42.11 -11.08
N SER A 229 -15.43 -42.19 -9.92
CA SER A 229 -15.34 -43.45 -9.16
C SER A 229 -16.71 -43.98 -8.71
N GLN A 230 -17.62 -43.08 -8.33
CA GLN A 230 -18.99 -43.42 -7.96
C GLN A 230 -19.81 -43.89 -9.16
N LEU A 231 -19.73 -43.18 -10.28
CA LEU A 231 -20.41 -43.53 -11.53
C LEU A 231 -19.90 -44.87 -12.08
N ASP A 232 -18.61 -45.16 -12.01
CA ASP A 232 -18.05 -46.45 -12.41
C ASP A 232 -18.43 -47.59 -11.46
N SER A 233 -18.58 -47.32 -10.15
CA SER A 233 -19.14 -48.28 -9.20
C SER A 233 -20.60 -48.59 -9.53
N LEU A 234 -21.41 -47.56 -9.79
CA LEU A 234 -22.81 -47.71 -10.21
C LEU A 234 -22.92 -48.50 -11.51
N LYS A 235 -22.09 -48.17 -12.51
CA LYS A 235 -22.03 -48.88 -13.80
C LYS A 235 -21.73 -50.37 -13.61
N ARG A 236 -20.74 -50.70 -12.78
CA ARG A 236 -20.41 -52.10 -12.46
C ARG A 236 -21.56 -52.84 -11.80
N LYS A 237 -22.26 -52.21 -10.86
CA LYS A 237 -23.46 -52.81 -10.24
C LYS A 237 -24.54 -53.07 -11.29
N MET A 238 -24.85 -52.10 -12.16
CA MET A 238 -25.86 -52.27 -13.21
C MET A 238 -25.53 -53.44 -14.16
N LEU A 239 -24.26 -53.57 -14.54
CA LEU A 239 -23.77 -54.67 -15.38
C LEU A 239 -23.88 -56.05 -14.70
N GLN A 240 -23.75 -56.12 -13.37
CA GLN A 240 -23.87 -57.38 -12.62
C GLN A 240 -25.31 -57.89 -12.53
N PHE A 241 -26.31 -57.00 -12.55
CA PHE A 241 -27.71 -57.38 -12.45
C PHE A 241 -28.30 -57.77 -13.82
N ASP A 242 -28.37 -56.83 -14.76
CA ASP A 242 -28.87 -57.08 -16.12
C ASP A 242 -28.49 -55.91 -17.05
N ASP A 243 -27.63 -56.19 -18.02
CA ASP A 243 -27.17 -55.20 -19.00
C ASP A 243 -28.31 -54.66 -19.89
N LYS A 244 -29.27 -55.51 -20.27
CA LYS A 244 -30.36 -55.12 -21.17
C LYS A 244 -31.37 -54.20 -20.48
N LEU A 245 -31.67 -54.47 -19.21
CA LEU A 245 -32.62 -53.65 -18.44
C LEU A 245 -32.06 -52.26 -18.14
N TYR A 246 -30.74 -52.14 -17.93
CA TYR A 246 -30.07 -50.89 -17.59
C TYR A 246 -29.31 -50.20 -18.74
N ALA A 247 -29.38 -50.71 -19.97
CA ALA A 247 -28.61 -50.22 -21.12
C ALA A 247 -28.64 -48.68 -21.29
N ASN A 248 -29.81 -48.06 -21.14
CA ASN A 248 -29.95 -46.60 -21.24
C ASN A 248 -29.21 -45.85 -20.11
N ARG A 249 -29.24 -46.36 -18.88
CA ARG A 249 -28.53 -45.76 -17.73
C ARG A 249 -27.03 -45.98 -17.84
N ILE A 250 -26.60 -47.15 -18.29
CA ILE A 250 -25.19 -47.45 -18.56
C ILE A 250 -24.63 -46.50 -19.63
N ARG A 251 -25.38 -46.26 -20.71
CA ARG A 251 -24.99 -45.29 -21.76
C ARG A 251 -24.86 -43.87 -21.21
N ARG A 252 -25.84 -43.39 -20.43
CA ARG A 252 -25.80 -42.05 -19.81
C ARG A 252 -24.64 -41.90 -18.83
N THR A 253 -24.39 -42.91 -18.01
CA THR A 253 -23.28 -42.96 -17.05
C THR A 253 -21.94 -42.94 -17.76
N THR A 254 -21.80 -43.73 -18.84
CA THR A 254 -20.57 -43.78 -19.65
C THR A 254 -20.29 -42.44 -20.33
N SER A 255 -21.32 -41.77 -20.86
CA SER A 255 -21.19 -40.42 -21.42
C SER A 255 -20.77 -39.40 -20.36
N ALA A 256 -21.36 -39.44 -19.16
CA ALA A 256 -20.96 -38.57 -18.05
C ALA A 256 -19.50 -38.76 -17.63
N VAL A 257 -19.05 -40.02 -17.48
CA VAL A 257 -17.65 -40.34 -17.19
C VAL A 257 -16.71 -39.81 -18.27
N GLY A 258 -17.09 -39.94 -19.55
CA GLY A 258 -16.32 -39.39 -20.67
C GLY A 258 -16.18 -37.86 -20.61
N ILE A 259 -17.27 -37.14 -20.29
CA ILE A 259 -17.25 -35.69 -20.15
C ILE A 259 -16.39 -35.25 -18.95
N LEU A 260 -16.55 -35.90 -17.79
CA LEU A 260 -15.76 -35.62 -16.59
C LEU A 260 -14.26 -35.87 -16.81
N SER A 261 -13.91 -36.95 -17.53
CA SER A 261 -12.52 -37.26 -17.89
C SER A 261 -11.92 -36.20 -18.80
N LYS A 262 -12.72 -35.67 -19.74
CA LYS A 262 -12.29 -34.57 -20.62
C LYS A 262 -12.07 -33.27 -19.83
N GLN A 263 -12.97 -32.95 -18.89
CA GLN A 263 -12.78 -31.81 -17.98
C GLN A 263 -11.51 -31.95 -17.13
N MET A 264 -11.24 -33.15 -16.58
CA MET A 264 -10.02 -33.39 -15.80
C MET A 264 -8.75 -33.18 -16.63
N SER A 265 -8.70 -33.67 -17.86
CA SER A 265 -7.56 -33.46 -18.78
C SER A 265 -7.34 -31.97 -19.07
N ASN A 266 -8.41 -31.24 -19.35
CA ASN A 266 -8.35 -29.79 -19.55
C ASN A 266 -7.89 -29.06 -18.27
N ASN A 267 -8.39 -29.44 -17.09
CA ASN A 267 -7.98 -28.87 -15.81
C ASN A 267 -6.50 -29.13 -15.53
N GLN A 268 -5.98 -30.32 -15.86
CA GLN A 268 -4.55 -30.62 -15.71
C GLN A 268 -3.69 -29.75 -16.63
N ARG A 269 -4.14 -29.53 -17.88
CA ARG A 269 -3.49 -28.60 -18.81
C ARG A 269 -3.48 -27.17 -18.25
N LEU A 270 -4.64 -26.67 -17.79
CA LEU A 270 -4.75 -25.35 -17.17
C LEU A 270 -3.83 -25.20 -15.96
N VAL A 271 -3.77 -26.20 -15.07
CA VAL A 271 -2.87 -26.20 -13.91
C VAL A 271 -1.41 -26.08 -14.35
N SER A 272 -0.99 -26.81 -15.39
CA SER A 272 0.40 -26.73 -15.87
C SER A 272 0.76 -25.35 -16.44
N GLU A 273 -0.14 -24.75 -17.22
CA GLU A 273 0.10 -23.43 -17.84
C GLU A 273 0.03 -22.31 -16.80
N TYR A 274 -0.92 -22.35 -15.85
CA TYR A 274 -0.98 -21.41 -14.74
C TYR A 274 0.26 -21.51 -13.83
N SER A 275 0.73 -22.72 -13.53
CA SER A 275 1.96 -22.92 -12.75
C SER A 275 3.18 -22.34 -13.46
N ARG A 276 3.28 -22.51 -14.79
CA ARG A 276 4.37 -21.93 -15.60
C ARG A 276 4.32 -20.40 -15.58
N MET A 277 3.14 -19.80 -15.72
CA MET A 277 3.01 -18.33 -15.69
C MET A 277 3.31 -17.75 -14.30
N ILE A 278 2.88 -18.40 -13.22
CA ILE A 278 3.24 -17.98 -11.85
C ILE A 278 4.77 -17.91 -11.70
N LYS A 279 5.49 -18.96 -12.14
CA LYS A 279 6.96 -18.97 -12.12
C LYS A 279 7.58 -17.88 -12.98
N MET A 280 7.03 -17.63 -14.17
CA MET A 280 7.50 -16.54 -15.02
C MET A 280 7.32 -15.17 -14.35
N ILE A 281 6.17 -14.94 -13.69
CA ILE A 281 5.92 -13.70 -12.95
C ILE A 281 6.89 -13.57 -11.75
N GLU A 282 7.14 -14.65 -11.02
CA GLU A 282 8.10 -14.65 -9.91
C GLU A 282 9.51 -14.26 -10.38
N ILE A 283 9.98 -14.88 -11.46
CA ILE A 283 11.28 -14.58 -12.05
C ILE A 283 11.33 -13.10 -12.47
N GLU A 284 10.30 -12.58 -13.15
CA GLU A 284 10.28 -11.18 -13.59
C GLU A 284 10.30 -10.18 -12.43
N VAL A 285 9.55 -10.46 -11.35
CA VAL A 285 9.55 -9.61 -10.15
C VAL A 285 10.90 -9.67 -9.43
N GLU A 286 11.54 -10.84 -9.37
CA GLU A 286 12.86 -11.00 -8.76
C GLU A 286 13.97 -10.35 -9.60
N THR A 287 13.94 -10.48 -10.94
CA THR A 287 14.92 -9.86 -11.83
C THR A 287 14.79 -8.34 -11.86
N ALA A 288 13.56 -7.80 -11.82
CA ALA A 288 13.32 -6.36 -11.72
C ALA A 288 13.84 -5.75 -10.40
N GLN A 289 13.94 -6.55 -9.34
CA GLN A 289 14.54 -6.12 -8.07
C GLN A 289 16.07 -6.14 -8.08
N ILE A 290 16.69 -7.00 -8.89
CA ILE A 290 18.14 -7.19 -8.95
C ILE A 290 18.79 -6.25 -9.99
N ALA A 291 18.11 -6.01 -11.11
CA ALA A 291 18.59 -5.12 -12.16
C ALA A 291 17.89 -3.76 -12.06
N ASP A 292 18.62 -2.70 -11.69
CA ASP A 292 18.14 -1.30 -11.76
C ASP A 292 17.75 -0.85 -13.19
N GLN A 293 17.99 -1.70 -14.19
CA GLN A 293 17.62 -1.57 -15.60
C GLN A 293 16.58 -2.63 -15.97
N LEU A 294 15.45 -2.17 -16.50
CA LEU A 294 14.38 -3.02 -17.00
C LEU A 294 14.69 -3.52 -18.44
N PRO A 295 14.43 -4.80 -18.74
CA PRO A 295 13.69 -5.17 -19.95
C PRO A 295 12.22 -4.72 -19.83
N ASP A 296 11.51 -4.47 -20.94
CA ASP A 296 10.12 -3.93 -20.96
C ASP A 296 9.07 -4.70 -20.10
N ALA A 297 8.92 -4.37 -18.81
CA ALA A 297 7.89 -4.95 -17.93
C ALA A 297 6.46 -4.75 -18.46
N GLU A 298 6.21 -3.67 -19.21
CA GLU A 298 4.91 -3.46 -19.86
C GLU A 298 4.65 -4.49 -20.96
N ASN A 299 5.67 -4.84 -21.76
CA ASN A 299 5.57 -5.86 -22.80
C ASN A 299 5.45 -7.26 -22.20
N PHE A 300 6.12 -7.52 -21.08
CA PHE A 300 5.93 -8.75 -20.31
C PHE A 300 4.49 -8.88 -19.79
N THR A 301 3.96 -7.81 -19.17
CA THR A 301 2.57 -7.77 -18.69
C THR A 301 1.57 -8.02 -19.82
N LYS A 302 1.76 -7.39 -20.99
CA LYS A 302 0.92 -7.62 -22.19
C LYS A 302 0.99 -9.08 -22.65
N THR A 303 2.17 -9.70 -22.58
CA THR A 303 2.36 -11.11 -22.97
C THR A 303 1.63 -12.06 -22.02
N ILE A 304 1.69 -11.83 -20.71
CA ILE A 304 0.92 -12.58 -19.71
C ILE A 304 -0.58 -12.44 -19.98
N LEU A 305 -1.08 -11.22 -20.16
CA LEU A 305 -2.51 -10.99 -20.40
C LEU A 305 -3.01 -11.67 -21.68
N ARG A 306 -2.21 -11.66 -22.75
CA ARG A 306 -2.53 -12.39 -23.98
C ARG A 306 -2.61 -13.90 -23.76
N LYS A 307 -1.66 -14.47 -23.00
CA LYS A 307 -1.68 -15.90 -22.65
C LYS A 307 -2.88 -16.27 -21.79
N LEU A 308 -3.29 -15.40 -20.87
CA LEU A 308 -4.51 -15.60 -20.08
C LEU A 308 -5.77 -15.58 -20.95
N ALA A 309 -5.84 -14.69 -21.95
CA ALA A 309 -6.94 -14.68 -22.90
C ALA A 309 -7.02 -15.99 -23.71
N GLU A 310 -5.88 -16.56 -24.13
CA GLU A 310 -5.84 -17.87 -24.82
C GLU A 310 -6.41 -18.99 -23.93
N LEU A 311 -6.07 -19.00 -22.64
CA LEU A 311 -6.53 -20.04 -21.69
C LEU A 311 -7.99 -19.90 -21.30
N LYS A 312 -8.55 -18.69 -21.37
CA LYS A 312 -9.97 -18.44 -21.12
C LYS A 312 -10.87 -19.27 -22.04
N HIS A 313 -10.46 -19.52 -23.29
CA HIS A 313 -11.21 -20.40 -24.19
C HIS A 313 -11.30 -21.85 -23.70
N VAL A 314 -10.27 -22.34 -23.02
CA VAL A 314 -10.28 -23.69 -22.42
C VAL A 314 -11.22 -23.71 -21.20
N GLU A 315 -11.28 -22.62 -20.44
CA GLU A 315 -12.24 -22.48 -19.34
C GLU A 315 -13.68 -22.41 -19.82
N GLU A 316 -13.96 -21.64 -20.87
CA GLU A 316 -15.28 -21.56 -21.52
C GLU A 316 -15.71 -22.94 -22.04
N TYR A 317 -14.78 -23.68 -22.64
CA TYR A 317 -15.04 -25.05 -23.06
C TYR A 317 -15.39 -25.97 -21.88
N ASN A 318 -14.69 -25.86 -20.75
CA ASN A 318 -15.00 -26.61 -19.53
C ASN A 318 -16.35 -26.23 -18.93
N GLN A 319 -16.75 -24.95 -18.96
CA GLN A 319 -18.08 -24.50 -18.56
C GLN A 319 -19.17 -25.13 -19.44
N ASN A 320 -18.96 -25.19 -20.75
CA ASN A 320 -19.90 -25.86 -21.66
C ASN A 320 -20.05 -27.35 -21.34
N LEU A 321 -18.95 -28.05 -21.03
CA LEU A 321 -19.00 -29.43 -20.57
C LEU A 321 -19.76 -29.59 -19.24
N ARG A 322 -19.67 -28.61 -18.35
CA ARG A 322 -20.40 -28.60 -17.08
C ARG A 322 -21.90 -28.49 -17.29
N PHE A 323 -22.35 -27.61 -18.20
CA PHE A 323 -23.77 -27.53 -18.56
C PHE A 323 -24.31 -28.84 -19.15
N GLN A 324 -23.50 -29.55 -19.93
CA GLN A 324 -23.87 -30.88 -20.44
C GLN A 324 -23.99 -31.92 -19.32
N LEU A 325 -23.16 -31.84 -18.28
CA LEU A 325 -23.23 -32.72 -17.11
C LEU A 325 -24.43 -32.41 -16.21
N GLU A 326 -24.76 -31.14 -16.01
CA GLU A 326 -25.93 -30.71 -15.22
C GLU A 326 -27.25 -31.15 -15.86
N ALA A 327 -27.27 -31.27 -17.19
CA ALA A 327 -28.38 -31.87 -17.93
C ALA A 327 -28.48 -33.41 -17.77
N ASN A 328 -27.47 -34.07 -17.20
CA ASN A 328 -27.47 -35.52 -16.99
C ASN A 328 -28.10 -35.89 -15.63
N GLU A 329 -29.25 -36.57 -15.70
CA GLU A 329 -30.03 -36.97 -14.51
C GLU A 329 -29.25 -37.83 -13.50
N GLU A 330 -28.34 -38.71 -13.96
CA GLU A 330 -27.59 -39.59 -13.04
C GLU A 330 -26.52 -38.82 -12.27
N VAL A 331 -25.94 -37.79 -12.87
CA VAL A 331 -25.00 -36.87 -12.20
C VAL A 331 -25.74 -36.04 -11.15
N ARG A 332 -26.92 -35.51 -11.51
CA ARG A 332 -27.76 -34.73 -10.59
C ARG A 332 -28.18 -35.53 -9.36
N ARG A 333 -28.46 -36.83 -9.50
CA ARG A 333 -28.82 -37.72 -8.37
C ARG A 333 -27.65 -38.03 -7.44
N MET A 334 -26.40 -37.94 -7.91
CA MET A 334 -25.21 -38.19 -7.09
C MET A 334 -24.74 -36.93 -6.34
N GLN A 335 -25.19 -35.75 -6.76
CA GLN A 335 -24.83 -34.46 -6.17
C GLN A 335 -25.88 -33.92 -5.18
N ALA A 336 -27.09 -34.50 -5.15
CA ALA A 336 -28.19 -34.16 -4.25
C ALA A 336 -28.08 -34.93 -2.92
#